data_AF-A0A821ULJ5-F1
#
_entry.id   AF-A0A821ULJ5-F1
#
_cell.length_a   1.000
_cell.length_b   1.000
_cell.length_c   1.000
_cell.angle_alpha   90.00
_cell.angle_beta   90.00
_cell.angle_gamma   90.00
#
_symmetry.space_group_name_H-M   'P 1'
#
loop_
_entity.id
_entity.type
_entity.pdbx_description
1 polymer ?
#
loop_
_entity_poly.entity_id
_entity_poly.type
_entity_poly.pdbx_seq_one_letter_code
_entity_poly.pdbx_strand_id
1 'polypeptide(L)'
;MSSKTALKEDVFRASDSVGWFGNDQVYENGRCSSNVRKYGYKSRNIKINDVLDLIIDCTKKQIRLFHERLKTTCTLSVNDNLAPLPWQFLLALCNLGDSVRILPNA
;
A
#
# COMPACT_ATOMS: atom_id res chain seq x y z
N MET A 1 -22.26 -16.80 -1.31
CA MET A 1 -20.88 -17.17 -0.94
C MET A 1 -19.99 -16.87 -2.13
N SER A 2 -19.35 -15.69 -2.17
CA SER A 2 -18.41 -15.38 -3.23
C SER A 2 -17.04 -15.92 -2.81
N SER A 3 -16.47 -16.78 -3.64
CA SER A 3 -15.09 -17.23 -3.53
C SER A 3 -14.18 -16.00 -3.55
N LYS A 4 -13.71 -15.57 -2.37
CA LYS A 4 -12.62 -14.59 -2.24
C LYS A 4 -11.40 -15.24 -2.89
N THR A 5 -11.17 -14.96 -4.16
CA THR A 5 -9.89 -15.30 -4.77
C THR A 5 -8.89 -14.40 -4.07
N ALA A 6 -8.22 -14.95 -3.04
CA ALA A 6 -7.15 -14.26 -2.36
C ALA A 6 -6.20 -13.77 -3.44
N LEU A 7 -5.90 -12.48 -3.42
CA LEU A 7 -5.00 -11.87 -4.39
C LEU A 7 -3.72 -12.69 -4.38
N LYS A 8 -3.39 -13.31 -5.52
CA LYS A 8 -2.31 -14.31 -5.57
C LYS A 8 -1.03 -13.67 -5.05
N GLU A 9 -0.40 -14.29 -4.06
CA GLU A 9 0.85 -13.80 -3.46
C GLU A 9 1.90 -13.46 -4.52
N ASP A 10 1.86 -14.15 -5.66
CA ASP A 10 2.72 -13.97 -6.82
C ASP A 10 2.76 -12.52 -7.32
N VAL A 11 1.64 -11.79 -7.25
CA VAL A 11 1.59 -10.39 -7.70
C VAL A 11 2.51 -9.51 -6.84
N PHE A 12 2.60 -9.79 -5.54
CA PHE A 12 3.47 -9.03 -4.63
C PHE A 12 4.94 -9.46 -4.72
N ARG A 13 5.23 -10.61 -5.34
CA ARG A 13 6.60 -11.12 -5.53
C ARG A 13 7.27 -10.62 -6.81
N ALA A 14 6.54 -9.92 -7.68
CA ALA A 14 7.12 -9.32 -8.88
C ALA A 14 8.18 -8.27 -8.50
N SER A 15 9.29 -8.23 -9.24
CA SER A 15 10.46 -7.40 -8.90
C SER A 15 10.21 -5.90 -9.00
N ASP A 16 9.10 -5.50 -9.59
CA ASP A 16 8.60 -4.13 -9.75
C ASP A 16 7.48 -3.78 -8.75
N SER A 17 7.02 -4.74 -7.94
CA SER A 17 5.97 -4.53 -6.95
C SER A 17 6.49 -3.80 -5.71
N VAL A 18 5.83 -2.69 -5.36
CA VAL A 18 6.12 -1.86 -4.18
C VAL A 18 4.82 -1.49 -3.48
N GLY A 19 4.70 -1.74 -2.18
CA GLY A 19 3.49 -1.38 -1.43
C GLY A 19 3.35 -2.03 -0.06
N TRP A 20 2.16 -1.91 0.52
CA TRP A 20 1.75 -2.56 1.77
C TRP A 20 0.78 -3.69 1.47
N PHE A 21 0.89 -4.78 2.22
CA PHE A 21 -0.04 -5.89 2.14
C PHE A 21 -0.38 -6.42 3.52
N GLY A 22 -1.63 -6.88 3.67
CA GLY A 22 -2.15 -7.46 4.90
C GLY A 22 -1.91 -6.58 6.12
N ASN A 23 -1.63 -7.22 7.24
CA ASN A 23 -1.35 -6.51 8.48
C ASN A 23 0.07 -5.91 8.43
N ASP A 24 1.13 -6.68 8.39
CA ASP A 24 2.47 -6.15 8.72
C ASP A 24 3.50 -6.53 7.67
N GLN A 25 3.13 -6.39 6.40
CA GLN A 25 4.02 -6.67 5.28
C GLN A 25 4.18 -5.43 4.41
N VAL A 26 5.44 -5.09 4.15
CA VAL A 26 5.85 -4.11 3.15
C VAL A 26 6.59 -4.87 2.06
N TYR A 27 6.19 -4.67 0.81
CA TYR A 27 6.89 -5.21 -0.34
C TYR A 27 7.72 -4.11 -0.98
N GLU A 28 9.00 -4.38 -1.21
CA GLU A 28 9.92 -3.53 -1.97
C GLU A 28 10.59 -4.38 -3.04
N ASN A 29 10.21 -4.17 -4.30
CA ASN A 29 10.80 -4.83 -5.46
C ASN A 29 10.69 -6.37 -5.35
N GLY A 30 9.49 -6.85 -5.00
CA GLY A 30 9.19 -8.28 -4.83
C GLY A 30 9.65 -8.89 -3.50
N ARG A 31 10.37 -8.13 -2.66
CA ARG A 31 10.85 -8.60 -1.35
C ARG A 31 9.90 -8.17 -0.24
N CYS A 32 9.38 -9.15 0.49
CA CYS A 32 8.58 -8.91 1.68
C CYS A 32 9.48 -8.57 2.88
N SER A 33 9.21 -7.44 3.52
CA SER A 33 9.78 -7.03 4.80
C SER A 33 8.70 -7.04 5.87
N SER A 34 8.92 -7.83 6.93
CA SER A 34 8.09 -7.81 8.14
C SER A 34 8.53 -6.73 9.14
N ASN A 35 9.66 -6.06 8.91
CA ASN A 35 10.13 -4.97 9.74
C ASN A 35 9.45 -3.64 9.37
N VAL A 36 8.13 -3.62 9.54
CA VAL A 36 7.26 -2.48 9.17
C VAL A 36 7.58 -1.19 9.96
N ARG A 37 8.23 -1.32 11.12
CA ARG A 37 8.68 -0.18 11.94
C ARG A 37 9.62 0.75 11.17
N LYS A 38 10.45 0.22 10.26
CA LYS A 38 11.34 1.01 9.40
C LYS A 38 10.56 2.00 8.52
N TYR A 39 9.33 1.66 8.15
CA TYR A 39 8.49 2.45 7.24
C TYR A 39 7.43 3.28 7.98
N GLY A 40 7.46 3.28 9.31
CA GLY A 40 6.42 3.91 10.14
C GLY A 40 5.07 3.20 10.11
N TYR A 41 4.95 2.07 9.39
CA TYR A 41 3.69 1.35 9.20
C TYR A 41 3.39 0.42 10.36
N LYS A 42 2.17 0.50 10.89
CA LYS A 42 1.65 -0.37 11.96
C LYS A 42 0.16 -0.64 11.73
N SER A 43 -0.18 -1.62 10.91
CA SER A 43 -1.59 -1.99 10.65
C SER A 43 -2.41 -2.34 11.88
N ARG A 44 -1.79 -2.84 12.95
CA ARG A 44 -2.48 -3.10 14.23
C ARG A 44 -3.14 -1.83 14.77
N ASN A 45 -2.71 -0.67 14.29
CA ASN A 45 -3.32 0.60 14.64
C ASN A 45 -4.46 1.00 13.70
N ILE A 46 -4.64 0.36 12.55
CA ILE A 46 -5.78 0.56 11.65
C ILE A 46 -6.98 -0.18 12.24
N LYS A 47 -8.08 0.53 12.38
CA LYS A 47 -9.34 0.08 12.97
C LYS A 47 -10.48 0.30 11.97
N ILE A 48 -11.61 -0.35 12.24
CA ILE A 48 -12.86 -0.11 11.51
C ILE A 48 -13.19 1.39 11.56
N ASN A 49 -13.65 1.93 10.42
CA ASN A 49 -13.96 3.35 10.19
C ASN A 49 -12.76 4.31 10.18
N ASP A 50 -11.53 3.80 10.15
CA ASP A 50 -10.39 4.65 9.86
C ASP A 50 -10.36 5.07 8.39
N VAL A 51 -10.02 6.34 8.17
CA VAL A 51 -9.73 6.89 6.85
C VAL A 51 -8.23 6.87 6.63
N LEU A 52 -7.83 6.33 5.48
CA LEU A 52 -6.45 6.24 5.03
C LEU A 52 -6.33 6.92 3.68
N ASP A 53 -5.41 7.87 3.56
CA ASP A 53 -5.09 8.51 2.30
C ASP A 53 -3.82 7.90 1.73
N LEU A 54 -3.92 7.33 0.54
CA LEU A 54 -2.77 6.85 -0.23
C LEU A 54 -2.41 7.91 -1.29
N ILE A 55 -1.23 8.51 -1.15
CA ILE A 55 -0.72 9.51 -2.08
C ILE A 55 0.46 8.91 -2.85
N ILE A 56 0.28 8.79 -4.16
CA ILE A 56 1.32 8.36 -5.08
C ILE A 56 1.99 9.60 -5.65
N ASP A 57 3.25 9.82 -5.29
CA ASP A 57 4.03 10.99 -5.69
C ASP A 57 5.12 10.55 -6.66
N CYS A 58 4.78 10.58 -7.96
CA CYS A 58 5.68 10.18 -9.04
C CYS A 58 6.91 11.11 -9.15
N THR A 59 6.77 12.39 -8.80
CA THR A 59 7.87 13.36 -8.83
C THR A 59 8.92 13.04 -7.79
N LYS A 60 8.50 12.72 -6.56
CA LYS A 60 9.41 12.32 -5.48
C LYS A 60 9.67 10.82 -5.41
N LYS A 61 9.11 10.05 -6.36
CA LYS A 61 9.23 8.60 -6.46
C LYS A 61 8.91 7.91 -5.13
N GLN A 62 7.74 8.20 -4.57
CA GLN A 62 7.34 7.65 -3.27
C GLN A 62 5.84 7.40 -3.20
N ILE A 63 5.46 6.49 -2.33
CA ILE A 63 4.08 6.24 -1.95
C ILE A 63 3.96 6.65 -0.48
N ARG A 64 2.94 7.46 -0.15
CA ARG A 64 2.66 7.90 1.21
C ARG A 64 1.31 7.36 1.64
N LEU A 65 1.25 6.77 2.82
CA LEU A 65 0.03 6.35 3.49
C LEU A 65 -0.18 7.26 4.70
N PHE A 66 -1.15 8.16 4.64
CA PHE A 66 -1.54 9.01 5.75
C PHE A 66 -2.74 8.41 6.47
N HIS A 67 -2.65 8.32 7.79
CA HIS A 67 -3.70 7.81 8.64
C HIS A 67 -4.38 8.96 9.37
N GLU A 68 -5.66 9.24 9.05
CA GLU A 68 -6.31 10.46 9.52
C GLU A 68 -6.47 10.52 11.03
N ARG A 69 -6.90 9.43 11.68
CA ARG A 69 -7.12 9.38 13.14
C ARG A 69 -5.82 9.54 13.93
N LEU A 70 -4.75 8.86 13.51
CA LEU A 70 -3.47 8.88 14.21
C LEU A 70 -2.60 10.08 13.85
N LYS A 71 -2.94 10.79 12.76
CA LYS A 71 -2.14 11.89 12.20
C LYS A 71 -0.70 11.46 11.89
N THR A 72 -0.53 10.21 11.45
CA THR A 72 0.77 9.64 11.09
C THR A 72 0.87 9.40 9.60
N THR A 73 2.04 9.68 9.02
CA THR A 73 2.36 9.35 7.62
C THR A 73 3.39 8.23 7.59
N CYS A 74 3.13 7.19 6.80
CA CYS A 74 4.09 6.17 6.43
C CYS A 74 4.56 6.47 5.01
N THR A 75 5.86 6.38 4.76
CA THR A 75 6.41 6.67 3.44
C THR A 75 7.21 5.46 2.95
N LEU A 76 6.98 5.11 1.69
CA LEU A 76 7.70 4.07 0.97
C LEU A 76 8.35 4.70 -0.25
N SER A 77 9.69 4.71 -0.26
CA SER A 77 10.45 5.17 -1.43
C SER A 77 10.39 4.11 -2.53
N VAL A 78 10.18 4.54 -3.77
CA VAL A 78 10.16 3.69 -4.96
C VAL A 78 11.46 3.87 -5.71
N ASN A 79 12.15 2.77 -6.01
CA ASN A 79 13.31 2.79 -6.89
C ASN A 79 12.82 2.68 -8.34
N ASP A 80 12.90 3.77 -9.10
CA ASP A 80 12.41 3.82 -10.48
C ASP A 80 13.22 2.96 -11.46
N ASN A 81 14.44 2.54 -11.09
CA ASN A 81 15.18 1.56 -11.89
C ASN A 81 14.59 0.15 -11.78
N LEU A 82 13.83 -0.13 -10.72
CA LEU A 82 13.22 -1.44 -10.46
C LEU A 82 11.71 -1.43 -10.73
N ALA A 83 11.06 -0.29 -10.47
CA ALA A 83 9.64 -0.04 -10.76
C ALA A 83 9.52 1.22 -11.64
N PRO A 84 9.83 1.12 -12.95
CA PRO A 84 9.78 2.27 -13.85
C PRO A 84 8.35 2.76 -14.06
N LEU A 85 8.21 4.04 -14.41
CA LEU A 85 6.93 4.63 -14.79
C LEU A 85 6.51 4.15 -16.21
N PRO A 86 5.19 4.10 -16.51
CA PRO A 86 4.05 4.45 -15.66
C PRO A 86 3.70 3.33 -14.67
N TRP A 87 3.34 3.71 -13.44
CA TRP A 87 2.91 2.76 -12.43
C TRP A 87 1.46 2.32 -12.63
N GLN A 88 1.22 1.03 -12.41
CA GLN A 88 -0.11 0.45 -12.33
C GLN A 88 -0.44 0.17 -10.86
N PHE A 89 -1.69 0.41 -10.46
CA PHE A 89 -2.11 0.25 -9.08
C PHE A 89 -3.03 -0.96 -8.94
N LEU A 90 -2.74 -1.79 -7.96
CA LEU A 90 -3.60 -2.86 -7.53
C LEU A 90 -4.09 -2.57 -6.12
N LEU A 91 -5.40 -2.43 -5.97
CA LEU A 91 -6.04 -2.16 -4.69
C LEU A 91 -7.00 -3.30 -4.35
N ALA A 92 -6.74 -3.95 -3.21
CA ALA A 92 -7.51 -5.08 -2.72
C ALA A 92 -8.38 -4.65 -1.54
N LEU A 93 -9.70 -4.75 -1.70
CA LEU A 93 -10.66 -4.50 -0.63
C LEU A 93 -11.08 -5.84 -0.04
N CYS A 94 -10.67 -6.09 1.20
CA CYS A 94 -10.72 -7.41 1.82
C CYS A 94 -11.95 -7.62 2.70
N ASN A 95 -12.55 -6.53 3.19
CA ASN A 95 -13.66 -6.55 4.13
C ASN A 95 -14.96 -6.05 3.50
N LEU A 96 -16.07 -6.51 4.05
CA LEU A 96 -17.39 -6.01 3.67
C LEU A 96 -17.51 -4.55 4.14
N GLY A 97 -17.87 -3.65 3.22
CA GLY A 97 -17.99 -2.22 3.51
C GLY A 97 -16.72 -1.41 3.25
N ASP A 98 -15.60 -2.05 2.89
CA ASP A 98 -14.44 -1.33 2.36
C ASP A 98 -14.87 -0.54 1.11
N SER A 99 -14.49 0.74 1.04
CA SER A 99 -14.81 1.62 -0.08
C SER A 99 -13.59 2.43 -0.49
N VAL A 100 -13.56 2.82 -1.76
CA VAL A 100 -12.43 3.55 -2.35
C VAL A 100 -12.97 4.74 -3.10
N ARG A 101 -12.30 5.87 -2.91
CA ARG A 101 -12.49 7.07 -3.70
C ARG A 101 -11.17 7.47 -4.32
N ILE A 102 -11.13 7.53 -5.65
CA ILE A 102 -9.98 8.06 -6.39
C ILE A 102 -10.20 9.56 -6.53
N LEU A 103 -9.23 10.34 -6.07
CA LEU A 103 -9.26 11.80 -6.14
C LEU A 103 -8.33 12.28 -7.27
N PRO A 104 -8.69 13.34 -8.01
CA PRO A 104 -7.78 13.95 -8.97
C PRO A 104 -6.56 14.54 -8.24
N ASN A 105 -5.45 14.65 -8.97
CA ASN A 105 -4.30 15.40 -8.47
C ASN A 105 -4.71 16.88 -8.38
N ALA A 106 -4.58 17.47 -7.19
CA ALA A 106 -4.95 18.86 -6.93
C ALA A 106 -3.89 19.84 -7.41
#